data_AF-A0A9E4KU62-F1
#
_entry.id   AF-A0A9E4KU62-F1
#
_cell.length_a   1.000
_cell.length_b   1.000
_cell.length_c   1.000
_cell.angle_alpha   90.00
_cell.angle_beta   90.00
_cell.angle_gamma   90.00
#
_symmetry.space_group_name_H-M   'P 1'
#
loop_
_entity.id
_entity.type
_entity.pdbx_description
1 polymer ?
#
loop_
_entity_poly.entity_id
_entity_poly.type
_entity_poly.pdbx_seq_one_letter_code
_entity_poly.pdbx_strand_id
1 'polypeptide(L)'
;MPDLVVADYGEMLVGEAMWEFLMKSAHLYPRADACGFSQDGNEDMVLLKQLDFDHPYDVFVYLKDSDRKPLARLSALIASDRRHFPGRLLAHLPSFDSLDAWRAHG
;
A
#
# COMPACT_ATOMS: atom_id res chain seq x y z
N MET A 1 -5.18 4.57 2.47
CA MET A 1 -4.43 4.10 1.29
C MET A 1 -4.96 4.84 0.09
N PRO A 2 -4.09 5.45 -0.74
CA PRO A 2 -4.54 6.06 -1.97
C PRO A 2 -5.09 4.96 -2.90
N ASP A 3 -6.32 5.14 -3.36
CA ASP A 3 -6.97 4.30 -4.37
C ASP A 3 -6.89 4.95 -5.75
N LEU A 4 -6.66 6.27 -5.76
CA LEU A 4 -6.58 7.12 -6.94
C LEU A 4 -5.50 8.17 -6.74
N VAL A 5 -4.69 8.40 -7.77
CA VAL A 5 -3.87 9.62 -7.88
C VAL A 5 -4.35 10.42 -9.07
N VAL A 6 -4.56 11.73 -8.86
CA VAL A 6 -4.87 12.68 -9.93
C VAL A 6 -3.62 13.51 -10.19
N ALA A 7 -2.97 13.27 -11.32
CA ALA A 7 -1.78 14.02 -11.73
C ALA A 7 -2.14 15.44 -12.18
N ASP A 8 -1.16 16.35 -12.16
CA ASP A 8 -1.30 17.79 -12.42
C ASP A 8 -1.98 18.17 -13.77
N TYR A 9 -2.13 17.22 -14.70
CA TYR A 9 -2.80 17.41 -16.00
C TYR A 9 -4.13 16.65 -16.15
N GLY A 10 -4.71 16.16 -15.05
CA GLY A 10 -6.01 15.49 -15.02
C GLY A 10 -5.97 14.00 -15.33
N GLU A 11 -4.78 13.40 -15.43
CA GLU A 11 -4.64 11.95 -15.57
C GLU A 11 -4.96 11.27 -14.24
N MET A 12 -5.84 10.27 -14.29
CA MET A 12 -6.29 9.49 -13.14
C MET A 12 -5.60 8.14 -13.16
N LEU A 13 -4.72 7.90 -12.19
CA LEU A 13 -4.00 6.65 -12.03
C LEU A 13 -4.63 5.83 -10.90
N VAL A 14 -4.80 4.53 -11.13
CA VAL A 14 -5.31 3.56 -10.14
C VAL A 14 -4.46 2.30 -10.12
N GLY A 15 -4.59 1.50 -9.06
CA GLY A 15 -3.94 0.19 -8.94
C GLY A 15 -2.42 0.24 -9.12
N GLU A 16 -1.89 -0.63 -9.98
CA GLU A 16 -0.43 -0.77 -10.16
C GLU A 16 0.20 0.46 -10.82
N ALA A 17 -0.49 1.12 -11.76
CA ALA A 17 0.03 2.32 -12.42
C ALA A 17 0.20 3.48 -11.42
N MET A 18 -0.77 3.64 -10.52
CA MET A 18 -0.70 4.60 -9.42
C MET A 18 0.42 4.24 -8.45
N TRP A 19 0.54 2.97 -8.07
CA TRP A 19 1.64 2.50 -7.23
C TRP A 19 3.00 2.84 -7.86
N GLU A 20 3.24 2.46 -9.11
CA GLU A 20 4.50 2.74 -9.80
C GLU A 20 4.80 4.23 -9.88
N PHE A 21 3.79 5.06 -10.14
CA PHE A 21 3.90 6.51 -10.14
C PHE A 21 4.31 7.03 -8.76
N LEU A 22 3.65 6.57 -7.70
CA LEU A 22 3.97 6.97 -6.33
C LEU A 22 5.41 6.61 -5.97
N MET A 23 5.86 5.41 -6.33
CA MET A 23 7.19 4.92 -5.98
C MET A 23 8.33 5.61 -6.76
N LYS A 24 8.11 5.89 -8.04
CA LYS A 24 9.19 6.31 -8.95
C LYS A 24 9.18 7.80 -9.25
N SER A 25 8.01 8.44 -9.20
CA SER A 25 7.79 9.76 -9.81
C SER A 25 7.10 10.77 -8.92
N ALA A 26 6.53 10.39 -7.76
CA ALA A 26 5.74 11.30 -6.90
C ALA A 26 6.46 12.61 -6.56
N HIS A 27 7.76 12.56 -6.30
CA HIS A 27 8.58 13.73 -5.99
C HIS A 27 8.60 14.81 -7.09
N LEU A 28 8.32 14.44 -8.35
CA LEU A 28 8.23 15.34 -9.49
C LEU A 28 6.86 16.06 -9.57
N TYR A 29 5.84 15.55 -8.87
CA TYR A 29 4.46 16.03 -8.93
C TYR A 29 3.91 16.36 -7.54
N PRO A 30 4.52 17.31 -6.81
CA PRO A 30 4.13 17.62 -5.42
C PRO A 30 2.73 18.23 -5.27
N ARG A 31 2.10 18.62 -6.39
CA ARG A 31 0.74 19.19 -6.44
C ARG A 31 -0.33 18.19 -6.86
N ALA A 32 0.06 16.97 -7.22
CA ALA A 32 -0.89 15.91 -7.49
C ALA A 32 -1.66 15.54 -6.22
N ASP A 33 -2.91 15.14 -6.40
CA ASP A 33 -3.77 14.70 -5.31
C ASP A 33 -3.75 13.17 -5.20
N ALA A 34 -3.67 12.66 -3.98
CA ALA A 34 -3.93 11.27 -3.62
C ALA A 34 -5.27 11.19 -2.89
N CYS A 35 -6.20 10.40 -3.45
CA CYS A 35 -7.51 10.17 -2.87
C CYS A 35 -7.63 8.73 -2.39
N GLY A 36 -8.26 8.51 -1.25
CA GLY A 36 -8.57 7.17 -0.75
C GLY A 36 -9.11 7.18 0.66
N PHE A 37 -8.91 6.10 1.41
CA PHE A 37 -9.43 5.98 2.79
C PHE A 37 -8.33 6.10 3.84
N SER A 38 -8.57 6.82 4.93
CA SER A 38 -7.70 6.80 6.11
C SER A 38 -7.76 5.44 6.83
N GLN A 39 -6.90 5.22 7.82
CA GLN A 39 -6.95 3.99 8.64
C GLN A 39 -8.27 3.82 9.42
N ASP A 40 -9.00 4.91 9.63
CA ASP A 40 -10.33 4.87 10.25
C ASP A 40 -11.46 4.58 9.25
N GLY A 41 -11.16 4.52 7.95
CA GLY A 41 -12.10 4.26 6.87
C GLY A 41 -12.85 5.49 6.37
N ASN A 42 -12.41 6.70 6.74
CA ASN A 42 -12.94 7.94 6.21
C ASN A 42 -12.29 8.26 4.87
N GLU A 43 -13.07 8.79 3.93
CA GLU A 43 -12.55 9.31 2.67
C GLU A 43 -11.66 10.53 2.95
N ASP A 44 -10.51 10.58 2.29
CA ASP A 44 -9.53 11.64 2.43
C ASP A 44 -8.87 11.93 1.09
N MET A 45 -8.45 13.18 0.92
CA MET A 45 -7.74 13.66 -0.24
C MET A 45 -6.61 14.56 0.22
N VAL A 46 -5.38 14.19 -0.13
CA VAL A 46 -4.16 14.88 0.32
C VAL A 46 -3.24 15.14 -0.87
N LEU A 47 -2.50 16.24 -0.81
CA LEU A 47 -1.46 16.51 -1.80
C LEU A 47 -0.28 15.55 -1.57
N LEU A 48 0.35 15.07 -2.64
CA LEU A 48 1.48 14.13 -2.51
C LEU A 48 2.61 14.69 -1.64
N LYS A 49 2.88 16.00 -1.67
CA LYS A 49 3.88 16.64 -0.81
C LYS A 49 3.61 16.51 0.70
N GLN A 50 2.39 16.13 1.10
CA GLN A 50 1.99 15.95 2.49
C GLN A 50 2.17 14.49 2.95
N LEU A 51 2.43 13.58 2.02
CA LEU A 51 2.74 12.19 2.31
C LEU A 51 4.24 12.04 2.54
N ASP A 52 4.59 11.27 3.57
CA ASP A 52 5.96 10.86 3.83
C ASP A 52 6.25 9.58 3.03
N PHE A 53 7.00 9.73 1.94
CA PHE A 53 7.44 8.61 1.10
C PHE A 53 8.76 7.97 1.57
N ASP A 54 9.44 8.57 2.55
CA ASP A 54 10.66 8.00 3.12
C ASP A 54 10.35 6.96 4.20
N HIS A 55 9.08 6.86 4.64
CA HIS A 55 8.63 5.84 5.56
C HIS A 55 8.29 4.52 4.84
N PRO A 56 8.65 3.35 5.41
CA PRO A 56 8.24 2.06 4.84
C PRO A 56 6.72 1.95 4.73
N TYR A 57 6.26 1.32 3.66
CA TYR A 57 4.83 1.10 3.42
C TYR A 57 4.25 0.11 4.43
N ASP A 58 3.10 0.47 4.98
CA ASP A 58 2.30 -0.44 5.78
C ASP A 58 1.40 -1.30 4.88
N VAL A 59 1.32 -2.59 5.17
CA VAL A 59 0.41 -3.53 4.50
C VAL A 59 -0.78 -3.78 5.41
N PHE A 60 -2.00 -3.63 4.88
CA PHE A 60 -3.24 -3.85 5.61
C PHE A 60 -4.04 -5.02 5.03
N VAL A 61 -4.77 -5.72 5.90
CA VAL A 61 -5.74 -6.75 5.51
C VAL A 61 -7.16 -6.26 5.76
N TYR A 62 -8.04 -6.56 4.82
CA TYR A 62 -9.46 -6.25 4.85
C TYR A 62 -10.26 -7.55 4.82
N LEU A 63 -11.43 -7.59 5.47
CA LEU A 63 -12.24 -8.80 5.51
C LEU A 63 -13.01 -8.99 4.19
N LYS A 64 -13.41 -7.89 3.55
CA LYS A 64 -14.11 -7.85 2.27
C LYS A 64 -13.59 -6.70 1.42
N ASP A 65 -13.74 -6.83 0.10
CA ASP A 65 -13.34 -5.79 -0.87
C ASP A 65 -14.10 -4.46 -0.69
N SER A 66 -15.29 -4.49 -0.08
CA SER A 66 -16.08 -3.28 0.22
C SER A 66 -15.70 -2.59 1.53
N ASP A 67 -14.81 -3.18 2.33
CA ASP A 67 -14.45 -2.63 3.63
C ASP A 67 -13.53 -1.42 3.45
N ARG A 68 -13.90 -0.31 4.08
CA ARG A 68 -13.11 0.94 4.05
C ARG A 68 -12.11 1.01 5.21
N LYS A 69 -12.37 0.25 6.27
CA LYS A 69 -11.52 0.17 7.46
C LYS A 69 -10.75 -1.15 7.45
N PRO A 70 -9.42 -1.14 7.61
CA PRO A 70 -8.65 -2.36 7.69
C PRO A 70 -8.97 -3.14 8.97
N LEU A 71 -8.92 -4.47 8.87
CA LEU A 71 -9.06 -5.37 10.01
C LEU A 71 -7.78 -5.35 10.86
N ALA A 72 -6.63 -5.39 10.21
CA ALA A 72 -5.32 -5.35 10.87
C ALA A 72 -4.23 -4.85 9.93
N ARG A 73 -3.13 -4.39 10.53
CA ARG A 73 -1.85 -4.16 9.85
C ARG A 73 -1.02 -5.44 9.89
N LEU A 74 -0.45 -5.83 8.76
CA LEU A 74 0.41 -7.01 8.65
C LEU A 74 1.88 -6.62 8.83
N SER A 75 2.60 -7.40 9.62
CA SER A 75 4.06 -7.27 9.79
C SER A 75 4.85 -8.34 9.05
N ALA A 76 4.22 -9.48 8.73
CA ALA A 76 4.82 -10.58 8.00
C ALA A 76 3.76 -11.43 7.30
N LEU A 77 4.18 -12.16 6.26
CA LEU A 77 3.42 -13.22 5.60
C LEU A 77 4.03 -14.58 5.97
N ILE A 78 3.22 -15.50 6.47
CA ILE A 78 3.62 -16.90 6.68
C ILE A 78 2.82 -17.77 5.71
N ALA A 79 3.49 -18.29 4.68
CA ALA A 79 2.85 -19.08 3.64
C ALA A 79 3.87 -20.03 2.99
N SER A 80 3.48 -21.30 2.82
CA SER A 80 4.28 -22.34 2.16
C SER A 80 4.21 -22.28 0.62
N ASP A 81 3.12 -21.73 0.06
CA ASP A 81 3.00 -21.42 -1.37
C ASP A 81 2.64 -19.94 -1.54
N ARG A 82 3.49 -19.20 -2.24
CA ARG A 82 3.37 -17.76 -2.43
C ARG A 82 2.92 -17.34 -3.81
N ARG A 83 2.72 -18.29 -4.74
CA ARG A 83 2.45 -17.99 -6.16
C ARG A 83 1.16 -17.19 -6.40
N HIS A 84 0.25 -17.21 -5.43
CA HIS A 84 -1.04 -16.53 -5.50
C HIS A 84 -1.01 -15.11 -4.91
N PHE A 85 0.09 -14.68 -4.29
CA PHE A 85 0.21 -13.33 -3.74
C PHE A 85 0.73 -12.35 -4.79
N PRO A 86 0.25 -11.09 -4.81
CA PRO A 86 0.78 -10.06 -5.67
C PRO A 86 2.28 -9.85 -5.44
N GLY A 87 3.05 -9.66 -6.52
CA GLY A 87 4.49 -9.44 -6.44
C GLY A 87 4.86 -8.26 -5.53
N ARG A 88 4.08 -7.17 -5.56
CA ARG A 88 4.29 -6.00 -4.67
C ARG A 88 4.21 -6.36 -3.18
N LEU A 89 3.31 -7.26 -2.80
CA LEU A 89 3.18 -7.68 -1.41
C LEU A 89 4.43 -8.45 -0.99
N LEU A 90 4.89 -9.38 -1.83
CA LEU A 90 6.08 -10.18 -1.56
C LEU A 90 7.38 -9.36 -1.57
N ALA A 91 7.43 -8.26 -2.32
CA ALA A 91 8.57 -7.37 -2.39
C ALA A 91 8.75 -6.50 -1.14
N HIS A 92 7.66 -6.19 -0.43
CA HIS A 92 7.66 -5.24 0.68
C HIS A 92 7.31 -5.86 2.05
N LEU A 93 6.64 -7.03 2.10
CA LEU A 93 6.28 -7.70 3.33
C LEU A 93 7.21 -8.89 3.62
N PRO A 94 7.91 -8.92 4.76
CA PRO A 94 8.72 -10.06 5.17
C PRO A 94 7.93 -11.36 5.09
N SER A 95 8.50 -12.36 4.44
CA SER A 95 7.81 -13.61 4.11
C SER A 95 8.57 -14.81 4.65
N PHE A 96 7.86 -15.71 5.34
CA PHE A 96 8.40 -16.89 6.01
C PHE A 96 7.65 -18.15 5.61
N ASP A 97 8.35 -19.29 5.52
CA ASP A 97 7.74 -20.55 5.10
C ASP A 97 6.92 -21.20 6.22
N SER A 98 7.22 -20.87 7.48
CA SER A 98 6.56 -21.43 8.66
C SER A 98 6.58 -20.47 9.84
N LEU A 99 5.74 -20.77 10.85
CA LEU A 99 5.71 -20.03 12.10
C LEU A 99 7.04 -20.13 12.86
N ASP A 100 7.70 -21.29 12.81
CA ASP A 100 8.99 -21.49 13.46
C ASP A 100 10.10 -20.68 12.80
N ALA A 101 10.09 -20.60 11.46
CA ALA A 101 11.02 -19.74 10.72
C ALA A 101 10.85 -18.26 11.07
N TRP A 102 9.60 -17.81 11.25
CA TRP A 102 9.31 -16.46 11.71
C TRP A 102 9.78 -16.22 13.15
N ARG A 103 9.52 -17.15 14.07
CA ARG A 103 9.94 -17.04 15.47
C ARG A 103 11.46 -17.03 15.66
N ALA A 104 12.20 -17.71 14.78
CA ALA A 104 13.66 -17.71 14.81
C ALA A 104 14.31 -16.42 14.27
N HIS A 105 13.51 -15.56 13.62
CA HIS A 105 13.97 -14.29 13.04
C HIS A 105 13.88 -13.10 14.02
N GLY A 106 13.12 -13.24 15.11
CA GLY A 106 12.94 -12.23 16.16
C GLY A 106 13.66 -12.60 17.44
#